data_AF-A0A917IWF6-F1
#
_entry.id   AF-A0A917IWF6-F1
#
_cell.length_a   1.000
_cell.length_b   1.000
_cell.length_c   1.000
_cell.angle_alpha   90.00
_cell.angle_beta   90.00
_cell.angle_gamma   90.00
#
_symmetry.space_group_name_H-M   'P 1'
#
loop_
_entity.id
_entity.type
_entity.pdbx_description
1 polymer ?
#
loop_
_entity_poly.entity_id
_entity_poly.type
_entity_poly.pdbx_seq_one_letter_code
_entity_poly.pdbx_strand_id
1 'polypeptide(L)'
;MMEKATPRYTWLLGRLKGKYWAEAENGSGERDVFVKHYQFHIYEVTFWVNEKEGVSRGKPFAFEADTGFPMHKLPATIPCHVVFEGNARQFGVVLHQPQFSGVRFVRKLQQEEGEELFGTIETEATGYIWDDVTEVNEIIEFLPDIEPVTVQVDDIAAAGSESHVRVEKQGWHRGNGYKWPALNTYRRRGATDDFFTLLFNGIGWLLLCLFVIALLPRLLFLLPLIGAVVLFRIIPAVFWEWLLKIVFGVLLLGWIGVLLFAGRSSTGGKSTVPAVADYDSVVAVPDRQQALEDAAPEGRPIDTLIWHYRKWYDYKGKLYKGRYFIAASDYRSARAWKNKIAVTGSECRAYDYMLSLLRQHDEKRLTGLYQMFDSIKAAGNLDSLAFAEMMVTCIQQIPYCLVLDKDCNPALYSDPFIRNYLRSENARCDSYERFGINTPVEFMATGKGDCDSRTLLLYTVFRHYGYQVAVLSSEYYSHSLLGIHLPLQGQAYYYNNQPYYCWETTAAGVPAGVLPKEVANLKYWRLSLISQ
;
A
#
# COMPACT_ATOMS: atom_id res chain seq x y z
N MET A 1 -23.09 9.03 24.70
CA MET A 1 -23.93 8.67 23.54
C MET A 1 -23.71 7.19 23.26
N MET A 2 -24.68 6.34 23.61
CA MET A 2 -24.60 4.91 23.29
C MET A 2 -25.36 4.71 21.98
N GLU A 3 -24.61 4.56 20.89
CA GLU A 3 -25.19 4.17 19.61
C GLU A 3 -25.54 2.68 19.68
N LYS A 4 -26.84 2.38 19.57
CA LYS A 4 -27.31 1.01 19.43
C LYS A 4 -27.58 0.77 17.95
N ALA A 5 -26.62 0.15 17.28
CA ALA A 5 -26.83 -0.36 15.93
C ALA A 5 -27.86 -1.51 16.00
N THR A 6 -28.97 -1.35 15.31
CA THR A 6 -30.00 -2.40 15.22
C THR A 6 -29.99 -2.95 13.80
N PRO A 7 -29.70 -4.26 13.60
CA PRO A 7 -29.62 -4.83 12.26
C PRO A 7 -31.00 -4.81 11.62
N ARG A 8 -31.08 -4.26 10.41
CA ARG A 8 -32.29 -4.21 9.60
C ARG A 8 -32.14 -5.16 8.43
N TYR A 9 -33.04 -6.14 8.36
CA TYR A 9 -33.12 -7.08 7.26
C TYR A 9 -34.11 -6.57 6.20
N THR A 10 -33.68 -6.50 4.95
CA THR A 10 -34.55 -6.22 3.80
C THR A 10 -34.63 -7.47 2.94
N TRP A 11 -35.78 -8.12 2.94
CA TRP A 11 -36.06 -9.30 2.14
C TRP A 11 -36.40 -8.89 0.72
N LEU A 12 -35.93 -9.68 -0.23
CA LEU A 12 -36.11 -9.50 -1.66
C LEU A 12 -36.77 -10.75 -2.26
N LEU A 13 -37.68 -10.55 -3.21
CA LEU A 13 -38.34 -11.61 -3.98
C LEU A 13 -38.37 -11.20 -5.45
N GLY A 14 -38.01 -12.12 -6.34
CA GLY A 14 -38.00 -11.82 -7.76
C GLY A 14 -37.44 -12.93 -8.65
N ARG A 15 -37.10 -12.58 -9.88
CA ARG A 15 -36.52 -13.51 -10.86
C ARG A 15 -35.01 -13.41 -10.84
N LEU A 16 -34.33 -14.53 -10.75
CA LEU A 16 -32.88 -14.64 -10.74
C LEU A 16 -32.40 -15.33 -12.01
N LYS A 17 -31.41 -14.72 -12.67
CA LYS A 17 -30.66 -15.33 -13.77
C LYS A 17 -29.20 -15.43 -13.37
N GLY A 18 -28.68 -16.64 -13.37
CA GLY A 18 -27.29 -16.92 -13.05
C GLY A 18 -26.55 -17.52 -14.24
N LYS A 19 -25.28 -17.17 -14.45
CA LYS A 19 -24.36 -18.07 -15.15
C LYS A 19 -23.78 -19.06 -14.16
N TYR A 20 -23.71 -20.31 -14.59
CA TYR A 20 -23.10 -21.36 -13.80
C TYR A 20 -22.00 -22.05 -14.62
N TRP A 21 -21.04 -22.57 -13.90
CA TRP A 21 -20.07 -23.54 -14.40
C TRP A 21 -20.13 -24.76 -13.48
N ALA A 22 -19.85 -25.95 -14.00
CA ALA A 22 -19.92 -27.17 -13.23
C ALA A 22 -18.85 -28.16 -13.67
N GLU A 23 -18.20 -28.83 -12.71
CA GLU A 23 -17.18 -29.84 -12.98
C GLU A 23 -17.77 -31.24 -12.82
N ALA A 24 -17.37 -32.17 -13.68
CA ALA A 24 -17.76 -33.57 -13.55
C ALA A 24 -17.19 -34.17 -12.25
N GLU A 25 -18.06 -34.72 -11.40
CA GLU A 25 -17.61 -35.45 -10.21
C GLU A 25 -17.05 -36.82 -10.64
N ASN A 26 -15.73 -37.00 -10.52
CA ASN A 26 -15.06 -38.27 -10.81
C ASN A 26 -15.34 -39.32 -9.72
N GLY A 27 -16.50 -39.99 -9.85
CA GLY A 27 -16.77 -41.33 -9.33
C GLY A 27 -17.71 -41.46 -8.13
N SER A 28 -18.82 -42.18 -8.31
CA SER A 28 -19.27 -43.16 -7.31
C SER A 28 -20.18 -44.25 -7.92
N GLY A 29 -19.65 -45.48 -7.98
CA GLY A 29 -20.41 -46.73 -8.10
C GLY A 29 -20.59 -47.30 -9.51
N GLU A 30 -20.35 -48.61 -9.65
CA GLU A 30 -20.54 -49.47 -10.86
C GLU A 30 -21.99 -49.51 -11.42
N ARG A 31 -22.86 -48.55 -11.09
CA ARG A 31 -24.28 -48.57 -11.47
C ARG A 31 -24.77 -47.40 -12.32
N ASP A 32 -23.95 -46.40 -12.64
CA ASP A 32 -24.39 -45.24 -13.44
C ASP A 32 -23.38 -44.84 -14.55
N VAL A 33 -23.04 -45.80 -15.41
CA VAL A 33 -22.09 -45.56 -16.54
C VAL A 33 -22.62 -44.52 -17.55
N PHE A 34 -23.92 -44.17 -17.50
CA PHE A 34 -24.57 -43.25 -18.45
C PHE A 34 -25.00 -41.91 -17.85
N VAL A 35 -24.79 -41.66 -16.56
CA VAL A 35 -25.22 -40.42 -15.89
C VAL A 35 -24.01 -39.66 -15.36
N LYS A 36 -23.69 -38.53 -15.99
CA LYS A 36 -22.65 -37.61 -15.52
C LYS A 36 -23.19 -36.77 -14.36
N HIS A 37 -22.48 -36.79 -13.25
CA HIS A 37 -22.78 -35.97 -12.07
C HIS A 37 -21.89 -34.72 -12.11
N TYR A 38 -22.45 -33.57 -11.76
CA TYR A 38 -21.75 -32.30 -11.82
C TYR A 38 -21.85 -31.54 -10.49
N GLN A 39 -20.73 -30.99 -10.04
CA GLN A 39 -20.70 -30.00 -8.97
C GLN A 39 -20.81 -28.61 -9.58
N PHE A 40 -21.92 -27.92 -9.34
CA PHE A 40 -22.22 -26.64 -9.99
C PHE A 40 -21.93 -25.43 -9.09
N HIS A 41 -21.52 -24.34 -9.72
CA HIS A 41 -21.20 -23.07 -9.09
C HIS A 41 -21.83 -21.93 -9.89
N ILE A 42 -22.54 -21.02 -9.20
CA ILE A 42 -23.14 -19.83 -9.82
C ILE A 42 -22.22 -18.64 -9.56
N TYR A 43 -21.77 -17.95 -10.61
CA TYR A 43 -20.71 -16.94 -10.52
C TYR A 43 -21.07 -15.55 -11.05
N GLU A 44 -22.13 -15.42 -11.86
CA GLU A 44 -22.61 -14.13 -12.35
C GLU A 44 -24.14 -14.13 -12.21
N VAL A 45 -24.66 -13.32 -11.28
CA VAL A 45 -26.08 -13.35 -10.93
C VAL A 45 -26.70 -11.97 -11.10
N THR A 46 -27.79 -11.93 -11.85
CA THR A 46 -28.67 -10.77 -11.93
C THR A 46 -30.02 -11.14 -11.32
N PHE A 47 -30.54 -10.26 -10.45
CA PHE A 47 -31.76 -10.49 -9.69
C PHE A 47 -32.75 -9.36 -9.95
N TRP A 48 -33.80 -9.64 -10.73
CA TRP A 48 -34.85 -8.69 -11.05
C TRP A 48 -35.91 -8.72 -9.96
N VAL A 49 -36.09 -7.57 -9.30
CA VAL A 49 -37.00 -7.41 -8.18
C VAL A 49 -38.05 -6.37 -8.54
N ASN A 50 -39.31 -6.66 -8.26
CA ASN A 50 -40.36 -5.67 -8.38
C ASN A 50 -40.27 -4.68 -7.21
N GLU A 51 -40.19 -3.37 -7.46
CA GLU A 51 -39.98 -2.38 -6.39
C GLU A 51 -41.12 -2.35 -5.35
N LYS A 52 -42.36 -2.64 -5.77
CA LYS A 52 -43.54 -2.58 -4.89
C LYS A 52 -43.85 -3.89 -4.20
N GLU A 53 -43.68 -5.00 -4.90
CA GLU A 53 -44.11 -6.33 -4.46
C GLU A 53 -42.95 -7.24 -4.06
N GLY A 54 -41.74 -6.94 -4.54
CA GLY A 54 -40.54 -7.75 -4.34
C GLY A 54 -39.61 -7.26 -3.23
N VAL A 55 -39.99 -6.24 -2.44
CA VAL A 55 -39.18 -5.72 -1.32
C VAL A 55 -39.99 -5.70 -0.03
N SER A 56 -39.47 -6.35 1.02
CA SER A 56 -40.12 -6.40 2.34
C SER A 56 -39.12 -6.08 3.45
N ARG A 57 -39.43 -5.08 4.30
CA ARG A 57 -38.58 -4.71 5.44
C ARG A 57 -38.92 -5.58 6.65
N GLY A 58 -37.95 -6.35 7.11
CA GLY A 58 -38.00 -7.13 8.35
C GLY A 58 -38.87 -8.38 8.31
N LYS A 59 -39.58 -8.67 7.22
CA LYS A 59 -40.44 -9.87 7.10
C LYS A 59 -40.08 -10.69 5.85
N PRO A 60 -39.81 -12.00 5.98
CA PRO A 60 -39.60 -12.88 4.82
C PRO A 60 -40.87 -13.01 3.99
N PHE A 61 -40.69 -13.29 2.70
CA PHE A 61 -41.79 -13.64 1.82
C PHE A 61 -42.25 -15.07 2.09
N ALA A 62 -43.56 -15.33 1.92
CA ALA A 62 -44.05 -16.69 1.84
C ALA A 62 -43.54 -17.29 0.52
N PHE A 63 -42.59 -18.22 0.61
CA PHE A 63 -41.89 -18.78 -0.54
C PHE A 63 -41.74 -20.29 -0.40
N GLU A 64 -42.18 -21.04 -1.41
CA GLU A 64 -42.04 -22.50 -1.46
C GLU A 64 -40.81 -22.87 -2.30
N ALA A 65 -39.74 -23.28 -1.60
CA ALA A 65 -38.50 -23.70 -2.24
C ALA A 65 -38.66 -25.05 -2.95
N ASP A 66 -37.95 -25.21 -4.06
CA ASP A 66 -37.96 -26.45 -4.83
C ASP A 66 -37.27 -27.59 -4.07
N THR A 67 -38.03 -28.62 -3.69
CA THR A 67 -37.51 -29.79 -2.98
C THR A 67 -36.59 -30.67 -3.84
N GLY A 68 -36.68 -30.56 -5.17
CA GLY A 68 -35.86 -31.31 -6.11
C GLY A 68 -34.50 -30.68 -6.39
N PHE A 69 -34.27 -29.43 -5.96
CA PHE A 69 -33.02 -28.73 -6.16
C PHE A 69 -32.14 -28.82 -4.89
N PRO A 70 -30.86 -29.23 -4.99
CA PRO A 70 -30.00 -29.45 -3.82
C PRO A 70 -29.50 -28.11 -3.25
N MET A 71 -30.40 -27.36 -2.59
CA MET A 71 -30.13 -26.04 -2.01
C MET A 71 -28.94 -26.04 -1.03
N HIS A 72 -28.69 -27.15 -0.33
CA HIS A 72 -27.56 -27.30 0.60
C HIS A 72 -26.19 -27.29 -0.09
N LYS A 73 -26.13 -27.52 -1.42
CA LYS A 73 -24.88 -27.42 -2.20
C LYS A 73 -24.58 -25.99 -2.65
N LEU A 74 -25.53 -25.04 -2.50
CA LEU A 74 -25.29 -23.63 -2.81
C LEU A 74 -24.57 -22.92 -1.65
N PRO A 75 -23.77 -21.88 -1.94
CA PRO A 75 -23.24 -21.02 -0.90
C PRO A 75 -24.38 -20.31 -0.16
N ALA A 76 -24.21 -20.12 1.15
CA ALA A 76 -25.18 -19.41 1.99
C ALA A 76 -25.36 -17.93 1.61
N THR A 77 -24.48 -17.40 0.75
CA THR A 77 -24.50 -16.04 0.23
C THR A 77 -24.14 -16.04 -1.24
N ILE A 78 -24.88 -15.27 -2.04
CA ILE A 78 -24.64 -15.13 -3.48
C ILE A 78 -24.46 -13.64 -3.80
N PRO A 79 -23.27 -13.20 -4.25
CA PRO A 79 -23.10 -11.88 -4.84
C PRO A 79 -23.98 -11.75 -6.09
N CYS A 80 -24.82 -10.72 -6.14
CA CYS A 80 -25.71 -10.49 -7.27
C CYS A 80 -25.89 -9.00 -7.58
N HIS A 81 -26.25 -8.72 -8.83
CA HIS A 81 -26.71 -7.41 -9.27
C HIS A 81 -28.23 -7.37 -9.17
N VAL A 82 -28.76 -6.60 -8.22
CA VAL A 82 -30.21 -6.36 -8.11
C VAL A 82 -30.63 -5.29 -9.10
N VAL A 83 -31.66 -5.59 -9.88
CA VAL A 83 -32.26 -4.68 -10.87
C VAL A 83 -33.73 -4.51 -10.53
N PHE A 84 -34.17 -3.28 -10.27
CA PHE A 84 -35.58 -3.02 -10.05
C PHE A 84 -36.31 -2.94 -11.40
N GLU A 85 -37.38 -3.71 -11.56
CA GLU A 85 -38.16 -3.73 -12.80
C GLU A 85 -38.66 -2.32 -13.16
N GLY A 86 -38.33 -1.84 -14.37
CA GLY A 86 -38.65 -0.47 -14.81
C GLY A 86 -37.59 0.59 -14.50
N ASN A 87 -36.49 0.23 -13.85
CA ASN A 87 -35.36 1.12 -13.55
C ASN A 87 -34.07 0.63 -14.27
N ALA A 88 -33.27 1.56 -14.80
CA ALA A 88 -32.00 1.25 -15.46
C ALA A 88 -30.82 1.11 -14.48
N ARG A 89 -31.06 1.24 -13.17
CA ARG A 89 -30.04 1.15 -12.12
C ARG A 89 -29.84 -0.29 -11.67
N GLN A 90 -28.58 -0.70 -11.52
CA GLN A 90 -28.18 -2.00 -10.98
C GLN A 90 -27.40 -1.78 -9.68
N PHE A 91 -27.66 -2.60 -8.66
CA PHE A 91 -27.00 -2.51 -7.36
C PHE A 91 -26.25 -3.81 -7.07
N GLY A 92 -24.93 -3.74 -6.88
CA GLY A 92 -24.16 -4.89 -6.43
C GLY A 92 -24.42 -5.15 -4.94
N VAL A 93 -25.01 -6.29 -4.62
CA VAL A 93 -25.33 -6.69 -3.24
C VAL A 93 -24.97 -8.15 -3.01
N VAL A 94 -24.95 -8.56 -1.74
CA VAL A 94 -24.80 -9.96 -1.36
C VAL A 94 -26.15 -10.46 -0.86
N LEU A 95 -26.78 -11.37 -1.61
CA LEU A 95 -28.04 -11.99 -1.22
C LEU A 95 -27.74 -13.10 -0.19
N HIS A 96 -28.23 -12.94 1.03
CA HIS A 96 -28.08 -13.92 2.10
C HIS A 96 -29.24 -14.92 2.11
N GLN A 97 -28.90 -16.17 2.41
CA GLN A 97 -29.83 -17.31 2.49
C GLN A 97 -30.77 -17.40 1.28
N PRO A 98 -30.20 -17.50 0.05
CA PRO A 98 -31.02 -17.61 -1.15
C PRO A 98 -31.86 -18.88 -1.11
N GLN A 99 -33.14 -18.75 -1.45
CA GLN A 99 -34.07 -19.87 -1.69
C GLN A 99 -34.53 -19.80 -3.13
N PHE A 100 -34.53 -20.94 -3.84
CA PHE A 100 -34.89 -21.01 -5.26
C PHE A 100 -36.16 -21.84 -5.47
N SER A 101 -36.95 -21.43 -6.46
CA SER A 101 -38.14 -22.14 -6.90
C SER A 101 -38.23 -22.13 -8.44
N GLY A 102 -38.79 -23.21 -9.00
CA GLY A 102 -38.98 -23.34 -10.44
C GLY A 102 -37.68 -23.25 -11.24
N VAL A 103 -36.62 -23.90 -10.79
CA VAL A 103 -35.29 -23.85 -11.40
C VAL A 103 -35.32 -24.38 -12.84
N ARG A 104 -34.84 -23.57 -13.80
CA ARG A 104 -34.74 -23.92 -15.22
C ARG A 104 -33.33 -23.71 -15.74
N PHE A 105 -32.79 -24.76 -16.35
CA PHE A 105 -31.53 -24.69 -17.09
C PHE A 105 -31.80 -24.36 -18.56
N VAL A 106 -31.21 -23.27 -19.06
CA VAL A 106 -31.37 -22.84 -20.46
C VAL A 106 -30.47 -23.69 -21.35
N ARG A 107 -30.96 -24.87 -21.75
CA ARG A 107 -30.21 -25.89 -22.53
C ARG A 107 -29.57 -25.35 -23.81
N LYS A 108 -30.14 -24.32 -24.43
CA LYS A 108 -29.59 -23.71 -25.67
C LYS A 108 -28.29 -22.93 -25.43
N LEU A 109 -28.04 -22.50 -24.19
CA LEU A 109 -26.83 -21.76 -23.78
C LEU A 109 -25.87 -22.66 -22.99
N GLN A 110 -26.10 -23.97 -23.04
CA GLN A 110 -25.28 -24.95 -22.36
C GLN A 110 -24.11 -25.36 -23.26
N GLN A 111 -22.89 -25.29 -22.74
CA GLN A 111 -21.66 -25.65 -23.44
C GLN A 111 -20.89 -26.67 -22.62
N GLU A 112 -20.46 -27.75 -23.26
CA GLU A 112 -19.60 -28.77 -22.65
C GLU A 112 -18.19 -28.60 -23.19
N GLU A 113 -17.21 -28.46 -22.30
CA GLU A 113 -15.79 -28.38 -22.63
C GLU A 113 -15.01 -29.35 -21.74
N GLY A 114 -14.73 -30.55 -22.26
CA GLY A 114 -14.04 -31.60 -21.50
C GLY A 114 -14.88 -32.10 -20.31
N GLU A 115 -14.36 -31.90 -19.09
CA GLU A 115 -15.04 -32.24 -17.83
C GLU A 115 -15.89 -31.08 -17.27
N GLU A 116 -15.87 -29.92 -17.94
CA GLU A 116 -16.57 -28.71 -17.50
C GLU A 116 -17.85 -28.49 -18.29
N LEU A 117 -18.85 -27.94 -17.59
CA LEU A 117 -20.16 -27.62 -18.12
C LEU A 117 -20.53 -26.18 -17.77
N PHE A 118 -20.74 -25.36 -18.79
CA PHE A 118 -21.15 -23.97 -18.63
C PHE A 118 -22.61 -23.80 -19.06
N GLY A 119 -23.33 -22.90 -18.39
CA GLY A 119 -24.69 -22.59 -18.81
C GLY A 119 -25.33 -21.44 -18.06
N THR A 120 -26.63 -21.30 -18.29
CA THR A 120 -27.46 -20.28 -17.66
C THR A 120 -28.63 -20.93 -16.91
N ILE A 121 -28.84 -20.49 -15.68
CA ILE A 121 -29.95 -20.90 -14.81
C ILE A 121 -30.91 -19.72 -14.64
N GLU A 122 -32.20 -19.98 -14.75
CA GLU A 122 -33.27 -19.04 -14.48
C GLU A 122 -34.19 -19.63 -13.40
N THR A 123 -34.49 -18.87 -12.36
CA THR A 123 -35.28 -19.33 -11.22
C THR A 123 -35.99 -18.15 -10.56
N GLU A 124 -37.08 -18.40 -9.86
CA GLU A 124 -37.58 -17.45 -8.88
C GLU A 124 -36.77 -17.60 -7.59
N ALA A 125 -36.38 -16.49 -6.97
CA ALA A 125 -35.56 -16.52 -5.78
C ALA A 125 -36.04 -15.54 -4.71
N THR A 126 -35.80 -15.90 -3.46
CA THR A 126 -35.89 -14.98 -2.32
C THR A 126 -34.64 -15.05 -1.45
N GLY A 127 -34.38 -14.00 -0.70
CA GLY A 127 -33.29 -13.90 0.27
C GLY A 127 -33.33 -12.53 0.93
N TYR A 128 -32.35 -12.20 1.76
CA TYR A 128 -32.28 -10.88 2.39
C TYR A 128 -30.93 -10.21 2.19
N ILE A 129 -30.96 -8.88 2.21
CA ILE A 129 -29.81 -8.02 2.48
C ILE A 129 -29.97 -7.46 3.89
N TRP A 130 -28.87 -7.16 4.57
CA TRP A 130 -28.94 -6.54 5.90
C TRP A 130 -28.08 -5.29 5.97
N ASP A 131 -28.56 -4.28 6.68
CA ASP A 131 -27.88 -3.02 6.95
C ASP A 131 -28.05 -2.61 8.41
N ASP A 132 -27.10 -1.87 8.96
CA ASP A 132 -27.18 -1.38 10.35
C ASP A 132 -27.81 0.02 10.36
N VAL A 133 -28.92 0.18 11.08
CA VAL A 133 -29.55 1.49 11.30
C VAL A 133 -29.19 2.00 12.69
N THR A 134 -28.58 3.18 12.76
CA THR A 134 -28.19 3.84 14.02
C THR A 134 -29.34 4.71 14.54
N GLU A 135 -29.94 4.35 15.68
CA GLU A 135 -30.82 5.26 16.44
C GLU A 135 -29.99 6.03 17.48
N VAL A 136 -30.05 7.35 17.44
CA VAL A 136 -29.34 8.25 18.37
C VAL A 136 -30.22 8.46 19.60
N ASN A 137 -29.85 7.86 20.74
CA ASN A 137 -30.41 8.21 22.03
C ASN A 137 -29.42 9.09 22.82
N GLU A 138 -29.86 10.28 23.18
CA GLU A 138 -29.15 11.17 24.10
C GLU A 138 -29.28 10.64 25.54
N ILE A 139 -28.15 10.39 26.20
CA ILE A 139 -28.09 10.27 27.66
C ILE A 139 -27.06 11.32 28.11
N ILE A 140 -27.53 12.29 28.90
CA ILE A 140 -26.71 13.30 29.56
C ILE A 140 -26.50 12.83 31.00
N GLU A 141 -25.28 12.42 31.35
CA GLU A 141 -24.85 12.29 32.75
C GLU A 141 -23.92 13.46 33.09
N PHE A 142 -24.28 14.22 34.11
CA PHE A 142 -23.44 15.28 34.67
C PHE A 142 -22.51 14.67 35.74
N LEU A 143 -21.21 14.93 35.63
CA LEU A 143 -20.24 14.69 36.70
C LEU A 143 -19.94 16.02 37.42
N PRO A 144 -19.77 16.02 38.76
CA PRO A 144 -19.71 17.23 39.56
C PRO A 144 -18.38 17.97 39.43
N ASP A 145 -18.45 19.30 39.57
CA ASP A 145 -17.36 20.25 39.43
C ASP A 145 -16.16 19.94 40.34
N ILE A 146 -14.96 19.96 39.76
CA ILE A 146 -13.69 19.90 40.50
C ILE A 146 -13.17 21.33 40.65
N GLU A 147 -13.08 21.81 41.88
CA GLU A 147 -12.48 23.11 42.20
C GLU A 147 -10.98 23.18 41.84
N PRO A 148 -10.47 24.33 41.36
CA PRO A 148 -9.08 24.45 40.95
C PRO A 148 -8.13 24.54 42.15
N VAL A 149 -7.11 23.66 42.14
CA VAL A 149 -5.97 23.73 43.05
C VAL A 149 -5.05 24.87 42.63
N THR A 150 -4.82 25.82 43.53
CA THR A 150 -3.84 26.90 43.41
C THR A 150 -2.44 26.38 43.74
N VAL A 151 -1.45 26.68 42.89
CA VAL A 151 -0.03 26.43 43.17
C VAL A 151 0.64 27.75 43.48
N GLN A 152 1.20 27.86 44.69
CA GLN A 152 2.03 29.00 45.11
C GLN A 152 3.43 28.90 44.49
N VAL A 153 3.92 30.07 44.07
CA VAL A 153 5.31 30.32 43.65
C VAL A 153 5.96 31.06 44.81
N ASP A 154 7.08 30.56 45.31
CA ASP A 154 7.97 31.31 46.21
C ASP A 154 9.43 31.20 45.75
N ASP A 155 10.12 32.31 45.98
CA ASP A 155 11.36 32.79 45.38
C ASP A 155 12.63 32.14 45.93
N ILE A 156 13.69 32.13 45.11
CA ILE A 156 15.06 32.36 45.61
C ILE A 156 15.73 33.44 44.76
N ALA A 157 16.17 34.47 45.48
CA ALA A 157 16.68 35.73 45.01
C ALA A 157 18.16 35.73 44.56
N ALA A 158 18.40 36.71 43.69
CA ALA A 158 19.61 37.43 43.29
C ALA A 158 20.91 37.32 44.12
N ALA A 159 22.03 37.31 43.37
CA ALA A 159 23.16 38.21 43.61
C ALA A 159 23.89 38.48 42.28
N GLY A 160 23.97 39.75 41.86
CA GLY A 160 24.72 40.19 40.68
C GLY A 160 26.12 40.71 41.04
N SER A 161 27.02 40.74 40.07
CA SER A 161 27.66 41.97 39.55
C SER A 161 28.79 41.65 38.55
N GLU A 162 28.69 42.29 37.39
CA GLU A 162 29.77 42.89 36.56
C GLU A 162 31.04 42.10 36.20
N SER A 163 31.25 41.91 34.89
CA SER A 163 32.28 42.67 34.15
C SER A 163 32.28 42.31 32.66
N HIS A 164 32.29 43.36 31.83
CA HIS A 164 32.46 43.30 30.39
C HIS A 164 33.86 42.81 30.01
N VAL A 165 33.95 41.83 29.11
CA VAL A 165 35.13 41.71 28.22
C VAL A 165 34.70 41.48 26.77
N ARG A 166 35.10 42.48 25.99
CA ARG A 166 35.12 42.66 24.54
C ARG A 166 36.18 41.78 23.90
N VAL A 167 35.89 41.15 22.75
CA VAL A 167 36.89 40.97 21.68
C VAL A 167 36.21 41.07 20.31
N GLU A 168 36.60 42.09 19.55
CA GLU A 168 36.41 42.22 18.10
C GLU A 168 37.82 42.32 17.45
N LYS A 169 38.01 41.60 16.33
CA LYS A 169 38.92 41.80 15.17
C LYS A 169 40.40 42.21 15.35
N GLN A 170 41.27 41.54 14.58
CA GLN A 170 41.92 42.03 13.33
C GLN A 170 42.90 40.96 12.80
N GLY A 171 42.83 40.53 11.53
CA GLY A 171 43.56 41.09 10.37
C GLY A 171 44.51 39.98 9.84
N TRP A 172 44.60 39.65 8.55
CA TRP A 172 45.13 40.48 7.47
C TRP A 172 44.63 40.04 6.07
N HIS A 173 44.48 41.05 5.21
CA HIS A 173 44.26 41.06 3.76
C HIS A 173 45.37 40.33 2.98
N ARG A 174 45.36 40.01 1.67
CA ARG A 174 44.87 40.54 0.38
C ARG A 174 45.31 39.41 -0.61
N GLY A 175 44.74 39.09 -1.75
CA GLY A 175 43.82 39.74 -2.68
C GLY A 175 44.06 39.12 -4.06
N ASN A 176 43.05 39.23 -4.93
CA ASN A 176 43.06 39.07 -6.40
C ASN A 176 43.45 37.67 -6.92
N GLY A 177 42.80 37.09 -7.91
CA GLY A 177 41.89 37.59 -8.93
C GLY A 177 42.13 36.75 -10.19
N TYR A 178 41.08 36.62 -11.00
CA TYR A 178 41.11 36.24 -12.43
C TYR A 178 41.35 34.75 -12.75
N LYS A 179 40.30 34.07 -13.22
CA LYS A 179 40.01 33.84 -14.66
C LYS A 179 41.00 32.88 -15.31
N TRP A 180 40.51 31.68 -15.60
CA TRP A 180 40.97 30.87 -16.72
C TRP A 180 40.74 31.62 -18.03
N PRO A 181 41.71 31.57 -18.96
CA PRO A 181 41.37 31.02 -20.27
C PRO A 181 42.47 30.17 -20.90
N ALA A 182 42.02 29.37 -21.87
CA ALA A 182 42.77 28.54 -22.79
C ALA A 182 43.90 29.26 -23.56
N LEU A 183 44.92 28.52 -24.00
CA LEU A 183 45.10 28.14 -25.40
C LEU A 183 46.42 27.36 -25.62
N ASN A 184 46.30 26.21 -26.28
CA ASN A 184 47.03 25.79 -27.48
C ASN A 184 48.56 25.96 -27.63
N THR A 185 49.18 24.79 -27.84
CA THR A 185 50.01 24.40 -28.99
C THR A 185 51.52 24.69 -29.08
N TYR A 186 52.21 23.63 -29.53
CA TYR A 186 53.34 23.53 -30.47
C TYR A 186 54.76 23.19 -29.96
N ARG A 187 55.10 21.90 -30.13
CA ARG A 187 56.28 21.34 -30.84
C ARG A 187 57.70 21.67 -30.35
N ARG A 188 58.45 20.65 -29.89
CA ARG A 188 59.75 20.27 -30.46
C ARG A 188 60.27 18.92 -29.96
N ARG A 189 61.12 18.35 -30.82
CA ARG A 189 61.77 17.03 -30.86
C ARG A 189 63.20 17.18 -30.32
N GLY A 190 63.73 16.15 -29.64
CA GLY A 190 65.18 15.91 -29.54
C GLY A 190 65.71 15.59 -28.15
N ALA A 191 66.02 14.29 -27.95
CA ALA A 191 67.06 13.63 -27.15
C ALA A 191 67.85 14.41 -26.07
N THR A 192 68.12 13.79 -24.91
CA THR A 192 69.30 12.92 -24.68
C THR A 192 69.22 12.20 -23.31
N ASP A 193 69.90 11.06 -23.26
CA ASP A 193 70.00 10.04 -22.22
C ASP A 193 70.66 10.46 -20.88
N ASP A 194 70.65 9.50 -19.94
CA ASP A 194 71.60 9.35 -18.81
C ASP A 194 71.31 9.97 -17.44
N PHE A 195 70.10 9.76 -16.91
CA PHE A 195 69.89 9.88 -15.44
C PHE A 195 69.10 8.72 -14.79
N PHE A 196 68.28 7.98 -15.55
CA PHE A 196 67.38 6.98 -14.97
C PHE A 196 67.98 5.58 -14.76
N THR A 197 69.17 5.30 -15.27
CA THR A 197 69.79 3.97 -15.26
C THR A 197 70.53 3.62 -13.97
N LEU A 198 70.78 4.58 -13.06
CA LEU A 198 71.44 4.32 -11.77
C LEU A 198 70.45 3.97 -10.63
N LEU A 199 69.17 4.31 -10.77
CA LEU A 199 68.14 4.12 -9.72
C LEU A 199 67.55 2.69 -9.68
N PHE A 200 67.76 1.88 -10.72
CA PHE A 200 67.02 0.62 -10.90
C PHE A 200 67.71 -0.67 -10.42
N ASN A 201 68.98 -0.66 -10.00
CA ASN A 201 69.69 -1.92 -9.65
C ASN A 201 69.93 -2.18 -8.16
N GLY A 202 69.72 -1.21 -7.26
CA GLY A 202 69.91 -1.44 -5.82
C GLY A 202 68.60 -1.37 -5.03
N ILE A 203 67.91 -0.25 -5.16
CA ILE A 203 66.67 0.05 -4.41
C ILE A 203 65.52 -0.81 -4.92
N GLY A 204 65.46 -1.07 -6.24
CA GLY A 204 64.45 -1.95 -6.84
C GLY A 204 64.51 -3.37 -6.28
N TRP A 205 65.70 -3.95 -6.14
CA TRP A 205 65.88 -5.28 -5.55
C TRP A 205 65.55 -5.31 -4.06
N LEU A 206 65.87 -4.25 -3.33
CA LEU A 206 65.57 -4.15 -1.90
C LEU A 206 64.06 -4.02 -1.65
N LEU A 207 63.36 -3.24 -2.47
CA LEU A 207 61.90 -3.13 -2.47
C LEU A 207 61.22 -4.42 -2.93
N LEU A 208 61.78 -5.12 -3.93
CA LEU A 208 61.28 -6.43 -4.37
C LEU A 208 61.42 -7.48 -3.26
N CYS A 209 62.56 -7.52 -2.57
CA CYS A 209 62.78 -8.44 -1.45
C CYS A 209 61.83 -8.13 -0.28
N LEU A 210 61.65 -6.84 0.07
CA LEU A 210 60.68 -6.43 1.09
C LEU A 210 59.23 -6.78 0.68
N PHE A 211 58.89 -6.62 -0.59
CA PHE A 211 57.59 -6.98 -1.14
C PHE A 211 57.35 -8.50 -1.06
N VAL A 212 58.33 -9.32 -1.43
CA VAL A 212 58.24 -10.78 -1.36
C VAL A 212 58.16 -11.27 0.10
N ILE A 213 58.94 -10.68 1.02
CA ILE A 213 58.87 -10.99 2.46
C ILE A 213 57.50 -10.57 3.05
N ALA A 214 56.93 -9.45 2.61
CA ALA A 214 55.59 -9.02 3.01
C ALA A 214 54.45 -9.87 2.40
N LEU A 215 54.70 -10.52 1.24
CA LEU A 215 53.75 -11.42 0.58
C LEU A 215 53.76 -12.83 1.18
N LEU A 216 54.90 -13.29 1.71
CA LEU A 216 55.11 -14.62 2.28
C LEU A 216 54.09 -15.01 3.38
N PRO A 217 53.78 -14.16 4.38
CA PRO A 217 52.73 -14.47 5.36
C PRO A 217 51.33 -14.53 4.74
N ARG A 218 51.11 -13.80 3.64
CA ARG A 218 49.87 -13.83 2.86
C ARG A 218 49.82 -14.99 1.86
N LEU A 219 50.82 -15.85 1.78
CA LEU A 219 50.76 -17.11 1.04
C LEU A 219 50.43 -18.30 1.96
N LEU A 220 50.50 -18.13 3.29
CA LEU A 220 50.10 -19.16 4.24
C LEU A 220 48.61 -19.54 4.15
N PHE A 221 47.73 -18.66 3.65
CA PHE A 221 46.32 -19.04 3.42
C PHE A 221 46.15 -20.09 2.30
N LEU A 222 47.17 -20.29 1.45
CA LEU A 222 47.16 -21.36 0.44
C LEU A 222 47.59 -22.71 1.00
N LEU A 223 48.24 -22.76 2.18
CA LEU A 223 48.61 -24.02 2.83
C LEU A 223 47.41 -24.94 3.11
N PRO A 224 46.25 -24.48 3.59
CA PRO A 224 45.08 -25.34 3.71
C PRO A 224 44.54 -25.82 2.35
N LEU A 225 44.69 -25.04 1.28
CA LEU A 225 44.31 -25.46 -0.08
C LEU A 225 45.23 -26.59 -0.59
N ILE A 226 46.54 -26.45 -0.40
CA ILE A 226 47.52 -27.49 -0.73
C ILE A 226 47.32 -28.72 0.16
N GLY A 227 47.04 -28.51 1.44
CA GLY A 227 46.69 -29.57 2.39
C GLY A 227 45.44 -30.34 1.97
N ALA A 228 44.41 -29.65 1.45
CA ALA A 228 43.21 -30.28 0.92
C ALA A 228 43.51 -31.17 -0.30
N VAL A 229 44.41 -30.75 -1.21
CA VAL A 229 44.83 -31.57 -2.37
C VAL A 229 45.60 -32.82 -1.92
N VAL A 230 46.46 -32.69 -0.91
CA VAL A 230 47.20 -33.84 -0.34
C VAL A 230 46.25 -34.80 0.38
N LEU A 231 45.30 -34.28 1.17
CA LEU A 231 44.22 -35.06 1.79
C LEU A 231 43.40 -35.82 0.74
N PHE A 232 43.06 -35.18 -0.38
CA PHE A 232 42.33 -35.80 -1.49
C PHE A 232 43.07 -37.01 -2.08
N ARG A 233 44.41 -36.99 -2.06
CA ARG A 233 45.29 -38.05 -2.57
C ARG A 233 45.53 -39.19 -1.56
N ILE A 234 45.43 -38.91 -0.27
CA ILE A 234 45.58 -39.90 0.81
C ILE A 234 44.30 -40.75 0.98
N ILE A 235 43.15 -40.19 0.63
CA ILE A 235 41.87 -40.91 0.70
C ILE A 235 41.84 -42.02 -0.37
N PRO A 236 41.64 -43.29 0.01
CA PRO A 236 41.58 -44.41 -0.93
C PRO A 236 40.50 -44.22 -2.00
N ALA A 237 40.79 -44.61 -3.25
CA ALA A 237 39.83 -44.50 -4.36
C ALA A 237 38.47 -45.16 -4.07
N VAL A 238 38.48 -46.22 -3.25
CA VAL A 238 37.27 -46.93 -2.78
C VAL A 238 36.31 -46.01 -2.01
N PHE A 239 36.84 -45.07 -1.23
CA PHE A 239 36.03 -44.10 -0.51
C PHE A 239 35.35 -43.11 -1.47
N TRP A 240 36.08 -42.62 -2.48
CA TRP A 240 35.53 -41.71 -3.49
C TRP A 240 34.44 -42.37 -4.33
N GLU A 241 34.60 -43.65 -4.68
CA GLU A 241 33.53 -44.41 -5.34
C GLU A 241 32.27 -44.52 -4.49
N TRP A 242 32.42 -44.78 -3.19
CA TRP A 242 31.29 -44.93 -2.28
C TRP A 242 30.58 -43.59 -2.05
N LEU A 243 31.34 -42.51 -1.86
CA LEU A 243 30.82 -41.15 -1.72
C LEU A 243 30.05 -40.72 -2.97
N LEU A 244 30.60 -40.93 -4.17
CA LEU A 244 29.94 -40.58 -5.43
C LEU A 244 28.67 -41.39 -5.65
N LYS A 245 28.64 -42.68 -5.29
CA LYS A 245 27.43 -43.52 -5.34
C LYS A 245 26.34 -43.00 -4.39
N ILE A 246 26.71 -42.53 -3.20
CA ILE A 246 25.77 -41.94 -2.25
C ILE A 246 25.25 -40.59 -2.75
N VAL A 247 26.14 -39.70 -3.19
CA VAL A 247 25.74 -38.40 -3.73
C VAL A 247 24.83 -38.57 -4.93
N PHE A 248 25.17 -39.48 -5.85
CA PHE A 248 24.32 -39.78 -7.00
C PHE A 248 22.99 -40.42 -6.59
N GLY A 249 22.99 -41.30 -5.59
CA GLY A 249 21.77 -41.88 -5.03
C GLY A 249 20.85 -40.83 -4.39
N VAL A 250 21.40 -39.88 -3.62
CA VAL A 250 20.66 -38.78 -3.00
C VAL A 250 20.12 -37.82 -4.07
N LEU A 251 20.93 -37.48 -5.09
CA LEU A 251 20.48 -36.64 -6.20
C LEU A 251 19.40 -37.34 -7.04
N LEU A 252 19.51 -38.65 -7.27
CA LEU A 252 18.51 -39.46 -7.96
C LEU A 252 17.20 -39.53 -7.15
N LEU A 253 17.27 -39.76 -5.84
CA LEU A 253 16.12 -39.74 -4.94
C LEU A 253 15.47 -38.35 -4.88
N GLY A 254 16.28 -37.28 -4.88
CA GLY A 254 15.80 -35.91 -4.97
C GLY A 254 15.09 -35.64 -6.30
N TRP A 255 15.65 -36.12 -7.41
CA TRP A 255 15.06 -35.97 -8.74
C TRP A 255 13.76 -36.77 -8.89
N ILE A 256 13.72 -38.00 -8.38
CA ILE A 256 12.50 -38.83 -8.30
C ILE A 256 11.47 -38.17 -7.38
N GLY A 257 11.89 -37.59 -6.25
CA GLY A 257 11.03 -36.80 -5.38
C GLY A 257 10.42 -35.60 -6.10
N VAL A 258 11.21 -34.86 -6.88
CA VAL A 258 10.73 -33.75 -7.70
C VAL A 258 9.76 -34.25 -8.78
N LEU A 259 9.99 -35.39 -9.43
CA LEU A 259 9.05 -35.93 -10.42
C LEU A 259 7.74 -36.44 -9.80
N LEU A 260 7.79 -37.07 -8.63
CA LEU A 260 6.62 -37.55 -7.91
C LEU A 260 5.81 -36.42 -7.26
N PHE A 261 6.45 -35.28 -6.95
CA PHE A 261 5.81 -34.09 -6.39
C PHE A 261 5.65 -32.93 -7.39
N ALA A 262 6.10 -33.07 -8.63
CA ALA A 262 5.93 -32.07 -9.70
C ALA A 262 4.45 -31.84 -10.05
N GLY A 263 3.58 -32.81 -9.75
CA GLY A 263 2.12 -32.66 -9.83
C GLY A 263 1.46 -32.09 -8.56
N ARG A 264 2.22 -31.80 -7.50
CA ARG A 264 1.70 -31.38 -6.18
C ARG A 264 2.27 -30.07 -5.62
N SER A 265 3.19 -29.42 -6.33
CA SER A 265 3.70 -28.10 -5.93
C SER A 265 3.24 -26.99 -6.89
N SER A 266 1.92 -26.80 -6.98
CA SER A 266 1.36 -25.47 -7.15
C SER A 266 0.82 -24.99 -5.80
N THR A 267 1.71 -24.87 -4.81
CA THR A 267 1.54 -23.76 -3.85
C THR A 267 1.87 -22.47 -4.61
N GLY A 268 1.04 -22.15 -5.60
CA GLY A 268 0.72 -20.77 -5.86
C GLY A 268 0.14 -20.30 -4.54
N GLY A 269 0.97 -19.61 -3.76
CA GLY A 269 0.46 -18.76 -2.72
C GLY A 269 -0.58 -17.89 -3.42
N LYS A 270 -1.86 -18.23 -3.21
CA LYS A 270 -2.94 -17.31 -3.49
C LYS A 270 -2.58 -16.14 -2.59
N SER A 271 -1.95 -15.12 -3.20
CA SER A 271 -1.94 -13.78 -2.63
C SER A 271 -3.42 -13.46 -2.55
N THR A 272 -4.00 -13.78 -1.41
CA THR A 272 -5.37 -13.43 -1.09
C THR A 272 -5.28 -11.92 -0.96
N VAL A 273 -5.58 -11.21 -2.05
CA VAL A 273 -5.88 -9.78 -2.00
C VAL A 273 -6.93 -9.67 -0.91
N PRO A 274 -6.61 -9.10 0.27
CA PRO A 274 -7.59 -9.00 1.33
C PRO A 274 -8.77 -8.22 0.77
N ALA A 275 -9.99 -8.73 0.97
CA ALA A 275 -11.19 -7.98 0.61
C ALA A 275 -11.09 -6.57 1.21
N VAL A 276 -11.32 -5.54 0.38
CA VAL A 276 -11.35 -4.14 0.83
C VAL A 276 -12.40 -4.05 1.93
N ALA A 277 -11.95 -3.88 3.17
CA ALA A 277 -12.83 -3.64 4.30
C ALA A 277 -13.29 -2.18 4.24
N ASP A 278 -14.38 -1.90 3.53
CA ASP A 278 -14.95 -0.56 3.47
C ASP A 278 -15.85 -0.30 4.67
N TYR A 279 -15.35 0.53 5.61
CA TYR A 279 -16.14 1.21 6.64
C TYR A 279 -15.41 2.49 7.07
N ASP A 280 -15.24 3.47 6.17
CA ASP A 280 -14.83 4.82 6.59
C ASP A 280 -16.08 5.59 7.04
N SER A 281 -16.42 5.49 8.33
CA SER A 281 -17.50 6.30 8.90
C SER A 281 -16.94 7.66 9.33
N VAL A 282 -17.22 8.69 8.54
CA VAL A 282 -16.89 10.08 8.88
C VAL A 282 -17.96 10.63 9.81
N VAL A 283 -17.59 10.93 11.05
CA VAL A 283 -18.47 11.71 11.95
C VAL A 283 -17.98 13.15 11.90
N ALA A 284 -18.61 13.96 11.05
CA ALA A 284 -18.47 15.40 11.09
C ALA A 284 -19.43 15.95 12.15
N VAL A 285 -18.88 16.59 13.19
CA VAL A 285 -19.69 17.44 14.07
C VAL A 285 -20.03 18.70 13.26
N PRO A 286 -21.32 19.11 13.17
CA PRO A 286 -21.69 20.33 12.47
C PRO A 286 -20.92 21.51 13.03
N ASP A 287 -20.39 22.33 12.12
CA ASP A 287 -19.78 23.61 12.45
C ASP A 287 -20.82 24.51 13.14
N ARG A 288 -20.76 24.57 14.47
CA ARG A 288 -21.51 25.51 15.29
C ARG A 288 -20.56 26.57 15.85
N GLN A 289 -19.76 27.19 14.97
CA GLN A 289 -18.95 28.36 15.35
C GLN A 289 -19.74 29.63 15.71
N GLN A 290 -21.05 29.55 15.94
CA GLN A 290 -21.84 30.72 16.37
C GLN A 290 -22.54 30.57 17.74
N ALA A 291 -22.28 29.50 18.48
CA ALA A 291 -22.88 29.30 19.82
C ALA A 291 -21.88 28.92 20.93
N LEU A 292 -20.57 28.94 20.65
CA LEU A 292 -19.52 28.61 21.63
C LEU A 292 -18.59 29.79 21.95
N GLU A 293 -18.77 30.95 21.31
CA GLU A 293 -18.02 32.18 21.66
C GLU A 293 -18.46 32.78 23.00
N ASP A 294 -19.63 32.41 23.52
CA ASP A 294 -20.16 32.98 24.77
C ASP A 294 -19.82 32.18 26.05
N ALA A 295 -19.05 31.08 25.96
CA ALA A 295 -18.80 30.21 27.12
C ALA A 295 -17.37 29.66 27.25
N ALA A 296 -16.37 30.23 26.56
CA ALA A 296 -14.98 29.82 26.75
C ALA A 296 -14.27 30.77 27.73
N PRO A 297 -13.80 30.28 28.90
CA PRO A 297 -12.86 31.05 29.72
C PRO A 297 -11.57 31.29 28.91
N GLU A 298 -10.98 32.45 29.14
CA GLU A 298 -9.90 33.06 28.35
C GLU A 298 -8.83 32.06 27.83
N GLY A 299 -8.62 32.05 26.51
CA GLY A 299 -7.30 31.79 25.94
C GLY A 299 -7.04 30.48 25.17
N ARG A 300 -8.03 29.61 24.91
CA ARG A 300 -7.84 28.50 23.95
C ARG A 300 -8.96 28.46 22.91
N PRO A 301 -8.67 28.65 21.61
CA PRO A 301 -9.66 28.41 20.57
C PRO A 301 -10.04 26.93 20.60
N ILE A 302 -11.32 26.65 20.81
CA ILE A 302 -11.89 25.31 20.72
C ILE A 302 -11.95 24.95 19.23
N ASP A 303 -11.09 24.05 18.76
CA ASP A 303 -11.13 23.56 17.38
C ASP A 303 -12.04 22.34 17.25
N THR A 304 -12.67 22.20 16.08
CA THR A 304 -13.49 21.03 15.74
C THR A 304 -12.59 19.91 15.23
N LEU A 305 -12.85 18.65 15.61
CA LEU A 305 -12.09 17.50 15.16
C LEU A 305 -12.89 16.68 14.14
N ILE A 306 -12.28 16.40 12.98
CA ILE A 306 -12.82 15.51 11.96
C ILE A 306 -12.36 14.09 12.30
N TRP A 307 -13.29 13.23 12.71
CA TRP A 307 -12.98 11.89 13.17
C TRP A 307 -13.25 10.83 12.10
N HIS A 308 -12.30 9.89 11.99
CA HIS A 308 -12.39 8.72 11.13
C HIS A 308 -12.15 7.46 11.92
N TYR A 309 -12.91 6.41 11.61
CA TYR A 309 -12.69 5.06 12.11
C TYR A 309 -12.35 4.15 10.93
N ARG A 310 -11.31 3.32 11.08
CA ARG A 310 -10.85 2.41 10.03
C ARG A 310 -10.62 1.01 10.55
N LYS A 311 -10.86 0.03 9.67
CA LYS A 311 -10.51 -1.38 9.81
C LYS A 311 -9.81 -1.82 8.52
N TRP A 312 -8.68 -2.50 8.61
CA TRP A 312 -7.92 -2.94 7.44
C TRP A 312 -7.07 -4.16 7.74
N TYR A 313 -6.69 -4.91 6.71
CA TYR A 313 -5.82 -6.09 6.84
C TYR A 313 -4.38 -5.81 6.39
N ASP A 314 -3.37 -6.39 7.03
CA ASP A 314 -2.03 -6.43 6.44
C ASP A 314 -1.88 -7.55 5.38
N TYR A 315 -0.69 -7.67 4.79
CA TYR A 315 -0.38 -8.71 3.80
C TYR A 315 -0.47 -10.14 4.33
N LYS A 316 -0.47 -10.33 5.66
CA LYS A 316 -0.59 -11.63 6.33
C LYS A 316 -2.02 -11.90 6.78
N GLY A 317 -2.98 -11.04 6.44
CA GLY A 317 -4.39 -11.17 6.81
C GLY A 317 -4.67 -10.81 8.26
N LYS A 318 -3.76 -10.13 8.96
CA LYS A 318 -4.02 -9.64 10.32
C LYS A 318 -4.87 -8.38 10.25
N LEU A 319 -5.99 -8.38 10.98
CA LEU A 319 -6.91 -7.25 11.08
C LEU A 319 -6.39 -6.20 12.07
N TYR A 320 -6.28 -4.97 11.60
CA TYR A 320 -6.06 -3.77 12.39
C TYR A 320 -7.34 -2.93 12.42
N LYS A 321 -7.47 -2.15 13.49
CA LYS A 321 -8.55 -1.18 13.65
C LYS A 321 -8.06 0.01 14.46
N GLY A 322 -8.57 1.19 14.16
CA GLY A 322 -8.19 2.40 14.86
C GLY A 322 -9.11 3.56 14.53
N ARG A 323 -9.12 4.54 15.43
CA ARG A 323 -9.75 5.84 15.20
C ARG A 323 -8.67 6.90 15.18
N TYR A 324 -8.73 7.82 14.23
CA TYR A 324 -7.87 8.99 14.18
C TYR A 324 -8.71 10.24 13.94
N PHE A 325 -8.09 11.41 14.13
CA PHE A 325 -8.70 12.69 13.85
C PHE A 325 -7.75 13.61 13.09
N ILE A 326 -8.34 14.58 12.39
CA ILE A 326 -7.67 15.75 11.83
C ILE A 326 -8.35 16.99 12.40
N ALA A 327 -7.57 17.97 12.83
CA ALA A 327 -8.10 19.23 13.32
C ALA A 327 -8.71 20.01 12.14
N ALA A 328 -9.93 20.54 12.29
CA ALA A 328 -10.60 21.27 11.21
C ALA A 328 -9.83 22.54 10.84
N SER A 329 -9.15 23.18 11.79
CA SER A 329 -8.24 24.30 11.51
C SER A 329 -7.05 23.87 10.64
N ASP A 330 -6.48 22.69 10.89
CA ASP A 330 -5.37 22.17 10.07
C ASP A 330 -5.84 21.83 8.65
N TYR A 331 -7.02 21.22 8.49
CA TYR A 331 -7.62 20.99 7.18
C TYR A 331 -7.83 22.29 6.39
N ARG A 332 -8.45 23.30 7.03
CA ARG A 332 -8.65 24.62 6.41
C ARG A 332 -7.31 25.30 6.09
N SER A 333 -6.32 25.19 6.99
CA SER A 333 -4.98 25.75 6.80
C SER A 333 -4.27 25.10 5.63
N ALA A 334 -4.29 23.77 5.53
CA ALA A 334 -3.66 23.03 4.44
C ALA A 334 -4.25 23.43 3.08
N ARG A 335 -5.59 23.47 2.98
CA ARG A 335 -6.29 23.88 1.76
C ARG A 335 -6.03 25.34 1.38
N ALA A 336 -6.07 26.25 2.36
CA ALA A 336 -5.78 27.66 2.14
C ALA A 336 -4.31 27.88 1.73
N TRP A 337 -3.38 27.15 2.32
CA TRP A 337 -1.96 27.22 1.99
C TRP A 337 -1.66 26.69 0.59
N LYS A 338 -2.14 25.47 0.26
CA LYS A 338 -2.03 24.87 -1.08
C LYS A 338 -2.50 25.84 -2.16
N ASN A 339 -3.62 26.54 -1.93
CA ASN A 339 -4.18 27.50 -2.86
C ASN A 339 -3.43 28.84 -2.97
N LYS A 340 -2.50 29.13 -2.05
CA LYS A 340 -1.69 30.36 -2.05
C LYS A 340 -0.28 30.15 -2.61
N ILE A 341 0.29 28.94 -2.54
CA ILE A 341 1.68 28.72 -2.94
C ILE A 341 1.90 28.97 -4.44
N ALA A 342 2.90 29.78 -4.77
CA ALA A 342 3.33 30.01 -6.14
C ALA A 342 4.49 29.07 -6.46
N VAL A 343 4.30 28.22 -7.46
CA VAL A 343 5.34 27.30 -7.95
C VAL A 343 5.73 27.76 -9.35
N THR A 344 6.98 28.18 -9.53
CA THR A 344 7.50 28.67 -10.81
C THR A 344 8.70 27.82 -11.24
N GLY A 345 8.82 27.52 -12.54
CA GLY A 345 9.97 26.79 -13.10
C GLY A 345 9.58 25.63 -14.02
N SER A 346 10.59 24.85 -14.44
CA SER A 346 10.43 23.67 -15.29
C SER A 346 9.62 22.57 -14.59
N GLU A 347 8.69 21.94 -15.30
CA GLU A 347 7.67 21.02 -14.77
C GLU A 347 8.18 20.02 -13.73
N CYS A 348 9.25 19.25 -14.00
CA CYS A 348 9.75 18.24 -13.05
C CYS A 348 10.29 18.83 -11.74
N ARG A 349 11.13 19.88 -11.79
CA ARG A 349 11.68 20.53 -10.58
C ARG A 349 10.63 21.34 -9.84
N ALA A 350 9.69 21.94 -10.59
CA ALA A 350 8.54 22.63 -10.03
C ALA A 350 7.65 21.66 -9.24
N TYR A 351 7.41 20.46 -9.79
CA TYR A 351 6.67 19.40 -9.13
C TYR A 351 7.35 18.94 -7.82
N ASP A 352 8.65 18.65 -7.87
CA ASP A 352 9.40 18.21 -6.68
C ASP A 352 9.38 19.29 -5.58
N TYR A 353 9.55 20.56 -5.97
CA TYR A 353 9.46 21.68 -5.05
C TYR A 353 8.06 21.82 -4.46
N MET A 354 7.02 21.67 -5.28
CA MET A 354 5.61 21.67 -4.84
C MET A 354 5.37 20.60 -3.78
N LEU A 355 5.75 19.34 -4.04
CA LEU A 355 5.61 18.25 -3.06
C LEU A 355 6.35 18.57 -1.75
N SER A 356 7.55 19.15 -1.85
CA SER A 356 8.35 19.52 -0.69
C SER A 356 7.65 20.57 0.19
N LEU A 357 6.94 21.53 -0.42
CA LEU A 357 6.20 22.59 0.26
C LEU A 357 4.94 22.05 0.94
N LEU A 358 4.16 21.21 0.24
CA LEU A 358 2.95 20.59 0.80
C LEU A 358 3.30 19.74 2.03
N ARG A 359 4.32 18.88 1.90
CA ARG A 359 4.81 18.06 3.01
C ARG A 359 5.36 18.88 4.17
N GLN A 360 6.13 19.95 3.90
CA GLN A 360 6.66 20.83 4.94
C GLN A 360 5.56 21.50 5.76
N HIS A 361 4.51 21.94 5.09
CA HIS A 361 3.35 22.49 5.77
C HIS A 361 2.68 21.42 6.64
N ASP A 362 2.43 20.22 6.12
CA ASP A 362 1.59 19.26 6.83
C ASP A 362 2.30 18.38 7.88
N GLU A 363 3.63 18.39 7.92
CA GLU A 363 4.48 17.51 8.74
C GLU A 363 4.04 17.34 10.20
N LYS A 364 3.58 18.42 10.83
CA LYS A 364 3.18 18.44 12.27
C LYS A 364 1.67 18.48 12.50
N ARG A 365 0.86 18.27 11.45
CA ARG A 365 -0.61 18.47 11.46
C ARG A 365 -1.40 17.16 11.34
N LEU A 366 -0.71 16.03 11.52
CA LEU A 366 -1.28 14.68 11.45
C LEU A 366 -1.27 13.99 12.84
N THR A 367 -1.30 14.76 13.92
CA THR A 367 -1.12 14.23 15.29
C THR A 367 -2.10 13.11 15.64
N GLY A 368 -3.39 13.24 15.30
CA GLY A 368 -4.37 12.18 15.56
C GLY A 368 -4.06 10.88 14.80
N LEU A 369 -3.49 10.98 13.59
CA LEU A 369 -3.06 9.82 12.82
C LEU A 369 -1.82 9.16 13.45
N TYR A 370 -0.83 9.96 13.86
CA TYR A 370 0.36 9.45 14.54
C TYR A 370 0.00 8.73 15.84
N GLN A 371 -0.87 9.32 16.67
CA GLN A 371 -1.36 8.70 17.90
C GLN A 371 -2.03 7.35 17.66
N MET A 372 -2.84 7.23 16.60
CA MET A 372 -3.46 5.95 16.23
C MET A 372 -2.40 4.90 15.87
N PHE A 373 -1.42 5.26 15.05
CA PHE A 373 -0.35 4.34 14.66
C PHE A 373 0.57 3.95 15.82
N ASP A 374 0.92 4.90 16.70
CA ASP A 374 1.69 4.65 17.92
C ASP A 374 0.97 3.66 18.83
N SER A 375 -0.34 3.84 19.03
CA SER A 375 -1.16 2.92 19.83
C SER A 375 -1.16 1.51 19.25
N ILE A 376 -1.27 1.37 17.92
CA ILE A 376 -1.26 0.06 17.26
C ILE A 376 0.13 -0.59 17.37
N LYS A 377 1.20 0.18 17.17
CA LYS A 377 2.58 -0.30 17.28
C LYS A 377 2.88 -0.83 18.68
N ALA A 378 2.52 -0.05 19.71
CA ALA A 378 2.74 -0.41 21.10
C ALA A 378 1.91 -1.63 21.51
N ALA A 379 0.62 -1.66 21.17
CA ALA A 379 -0.25 -2.79 21.50
C ALA A 379 0.14 -4.09 20.80
N GLY A 380 0.64 -3.99 19.56
CA GLY A 380 1.06 -5.15 18.76
C GLY A 380 2.53 -5.53 18.89
N ASN A 381 3.34 -4.77 19.63
CA ASN A 381 4.80 -4.84 19.66
C ASN A 381 5.43 -5.01 18.25
N LEU A 382 5.00 -4.16 17.31
CA LEU A 382 5.39 -4.30 15.90
C LEU A 382 6.86 -3.87 15.70
N ASP A 383 7.64 -4.71 15.03
CA ASP A 383 8.97 -4.35 14.57
C ASP A 383 8.91 -3.29 13.45
N SER A 384 10.08 -2.80 13.03
CA SER A 384 10.17 -1.73 12.03
C SER A 384 9.53 -2.10 10.69
N LEU A 385 9.66 -3.36 10.25
CA LEU A 385 9.08 -3.81 8.98
C LEU A 385 7.56 -3.99 9.10
N ALA A 386 7.11 -4.71 10.12
CA ALA A 386 5.68 -4.93 10.38
C ALA A 386 4.93 -3.61 10.62
N PHE A 387 5.57 -2.63 11.27
CA PHE A 387 4.99 -1.30 11.44
C PHE A 387 4.86 -0.55 10.12
N ALA A 388 5.87 -0.65 9.23
CA ALA A 388 5.80 -0.08 7.89
C ALA A 388 4.69 -0.73 7.03
N GLU A 389 4.58 -2.05 7.06
CA GLU A 389 3.53 -2.80 6.36
C GLU A 389 2.13 -2.41 6.89
N MET A 390 1.97 -2.26 8.21
CA MET A 390 0.72 -1.83 8.82
C MET A 390 0.29 -0.43 8.34
N MET A 391 1.22 0.52 8.28
CA MET A 391 0.94 1.87 7.79
C MET A 391 0.58 1.89 6.30
N VAL A 392 1.35 1.21 5.44
CA VAL A 392 1.08 1.21 4.00
C VAL A 392 -0.22 0.50 3.67
N THR A 393 -0.51 -0.63 4.31
CA THR A 393 -1.77 -1.36 4.09
C THR A 393 -2.99 -0.56 4.56
N CYS A 394 -2.87 0.26 5.61
CA CYS A 394 -3.91 1.19 6.04
C CYS A 394 -4.29 2.19 4.92
N ILE A 395 -3.27 2.74 4.25
CA ILE A 395 -3.42 3.76 3.19
C ILE A 395 -3.84 3.13 1.86
N GLN A 396 -3.26 1.98 1.50
CA GLN A 396 -3.61 1.22 0.29
C GLN A 396 -5.12 0.88 0.24
N GLN A 397 -5.72 0.57 1.40
CA GLN A 397 -7.14 0.23 1.52
C GLN A 397 -8.06 1.46 1.67
N ILE A 398 -7.55 2.69 1.62
CA ILE A 398 -8.41 3.85 1.33
C ILE A 398 -8.89 3.69 -0.12
N PRO A 399 -10.17 3.92 -0.46
CA PRO A 399 -10.60 3.89 -1.86
C PRO A 399 -9.86 4.93 -2.71
N TYR A 400 -9.54 4.58 -3.96
CA TYR A 400 -8.87 5.51 -4.87
C TYR A 400 -9.83 6.62 -5.30
N CYS A 401 -9.35 7.85 -5.31
CA CYS A 401 -10.11 9.01 -5.76
C CYS A 401 -9.17 9.87 -6.61
N LEU A 402 -9.48 10.00 -7.89
CA LEU A 402 -8.67 10.78 -8.83
C LEU A 402 -8.75 12.27 -8.45
N VAL A 403 -7.62 12.92 -8.24
CA VAL A 403 -7.57 14.33 -7.83
C VAL A 403 -7.23 15.18 -9.04
N LEU A 404 -8.05 16.18 -9.33
CA LEU A 404 -7.99 16.90 -10.60
C LEU A 404 -8.07 18.42 -10.40
N ASP A 405 -7.30 19.15 -11.20
CA ASP A 405 -7.24 20.61 -11.21
C ASP A 405 -8.47 21.30 -11.83
N LYS A 406 -9.28 20.54 -12.57
CA LYS A 406 -10.55 20.98 -13.17
C LYS A 406 -11.68 20.08 -12.71
N ASP A 407 -12.85 20.28 -13.31
CA ASP A 407 -14.03 19.46 -13.03
C ASP A 407 -13.82 17.98 -13.36
N CYS A 408 -14.59 17.09 -12.72
CA CYS A 408 -14.59 15.64 -12.94
C CYS A 408 -15.24 15.23 -14.28
N ASN A 409 -15.10 16.06 -15.30
CA ASN A 409 -15.67 15.86 -16.63
C ASN A 409 -14.60 15.29 -17.57
N PRO A 410 -14.79 14.07 -18.12
CA PRO A 410 -13.81 13.45 -19.02
C PRO A 410 -13.58 14.25 -20.31
N ALA A 411 -14.45 15.18 -20.70
CA ALA A 411 -14.23 16.03 -21.87
C ALA A 411 -13.13 17.09 -21.67
N LEU A 412 -12.74 17.39 -20.43
CA LEU A 412 -11.76 18.43 -20.09
C LEU A 412 -10.30 17.95 -20.17
N TYR A 413 -10.09 16.66 -20.40
CA TYR A 413 -8.79 16.00 -20.34
C TYR A 413 -8.46 15.29 -21.64
N SER A 414 -7.22 15.45 -22.11
CA SER A 414 -6.68 14.68 -23.24
C SER A 414 -6.09 13.34 -22.82
N ASP A 415 -5.76 13.18 -21.54
CA ASP A 415 -5.15 11.98 -21.00
C ASP A 415 -6.11 10.76 -21.09
N PRO A 416 -5.71 9.66 -21.76
CA PRO A 416 -6.57 8.49 -21.93
C PRO A 416 -6.95 7.81 -20.61
N PHE A 417 -6.05 7.77 -19.63
CA PHE A 417 -6.31 7.16 -18.32
C PHE A 417 -7.39 7.96 -17.58
N ILE A 418 -7.25 9.28 -17.47
CA ILE A 418 -8.23 10.15 -16.80
C ILE A 418 -9.61 10.00 -17.45
N ARG A 419 -9.68 10.04 -18.79
CA ARG A 419 -10.94 9.90 -19.52
C ARG A 419 -11.61 8.55 -19.28
N ASN A 420 -10.84 7.47 -19.31
CA ASN A 420 -11.37 6.12 -19.14
C ASN A 420 -11.77 5.87 -17.69
N TYR A 421 -10.97 6.34 -16.74
CA TYR A 421 -11.27 6.26 -15.32
C TYR A 421 -12.58 6.99 -15.00
N LEU A 422 -12.74 8.26 -15.42
CA LEU A 422 -13.95 9.05 -15.16
C LEU A 422 -15.22 8.51 -15.83
N ARG A 423 -15.08 7.63 -16.84
CA ARG A 423 -16.21 6.95 -17.49
C ARG A 423 -16.62 5.65 -16.79
N SER A 424 -15.82 5.17 -15.83
CA SER A 424 -16.14 3.95 -15.09
C SER A 424 -17.29 4.21 -14.10
N GLU A 425 -18.13 3.21 -13.88
CA GLU A 425 -19.38 3.34 -13.11
C GLU A 425 -19.20 3.73 -11.64
N ASN A 426 -17.99 3.52 -11.08
CA ASN A 426 -17.65 3.83 -9.68
C ASN A 426 -16.50 4.83 -9.56
N ALA A 427 -16.26 5.65 -10.60
CA ALA A 427 -15.19 6.64 -10.60
C ALA A 427 -15.37 7.65 -9.45
N ARG A 428 -14.47 7.62 -8.48
CA ARG A 428 -14.37 8.67 -7.45
C ARG A 428 -13.41 9.74 -7.94
N CYS A 429 -13.82 11.00 -7.86
CA CYS A 429 -13.02 12.13 -8.29
C CYS A 429 -13.18 13.32 -7.33
N ASP A 430 -12.09 14.06 -7.12
CA ASP A 430 -12.05 15.32 -6.38
C ASP A 430 -11.62 16.43 -7.33
N SER A 431 -12.59 17.26 -7.73
CA SER A 431 -12.39 18.31 -8.72
C SER A 431 -11.91 19.62 -8.11
N TYR A 432 -11.31 20.45 -8.97
CA TYR A 432 -10.83 21.80 -8.63
C TYR A 432 -9.76 21.83 -7.54
N GLU A 433 -9.01 20.75 -7.40
CA GLU A 433 -7.91 20.65 -6.47
C GLU A 433 -6.63 21.13 -7.15
N ARG A 434 -6.10 22.26 -6.65
CA ARG A 434 -4.92 22.90 -7.24
C ARG A 434 -3.74 21.93 -7.29
N PHE A 435 -3.05 21.93 -8.44
CA PHE A 435 -1.98 20.99 -8.80
C PHE A 435 -2.43 19.53 -9.02
N GLY A 436 -3.73 19.23 -8.93
CA GLY A 436 -4.23 17.85 -9.08
C GLY A 436 -3.78 16.93 -7.95
N ILE A 437 -3.63 17.44 -6.72
CA ILE A 437 -3.17 16.66 -5.56
C ILE A 437 -3.84 17.16 -4.28
N ASN A 438 -4.13 16.24 -3.35
CA ASN A 438 -4.50 16.56 -1.98
C ASN A 438 -3.29 16.45 -1.06
N THR A 439 -3.10 17.43 -0.18
CA THR A 439 -2.02 17.38 0.82
C THR A 439 -2.23 16.22 1.79
N PRO A 440 -1.20 15.80 2.56
CA PRO A 440 -1.36 14.76 3.57
C PRO A 440 -2.55 14.99 4.53
N VAL A 441 -2.75 16.23 5.00
CA VAL A 441 -3.87 16.59 5.88
C VAL A 441 -5.20 16.57 5.15
N GLU A 442 -5.29 17.13 3.93
CA GLU A 442 -6.51 17.10 3.13
C GLU A 442 -6.96 15.68 2.81
N PHE A 443 -6.00 14.82 2.43
CA PHE A 443 -6.28 13.42 2.12
C PHE A 443 -6.83 12.70 3.35
N MET A 444 -6.20 12.85 4.51
CA MET A 444 -6.62 12.15 5.73
C MET A 444 -7.91 12.71 6.34
N ALA A 445 -8.26 13.96 6.06
CA ALA A 445 -9.53 14.56 6.48
C ALA A 445 -10.72 14.16 5.59
N THR A 446 -10.47 13.75 4.34
CA THR A 446 -11.54 13.52 3.35
C THR A 446 -11.61 12.10 2.82
N GLY A 447 -10.53 11.33 2.96
CA GLY A 447 -10.37 10.02 2.32
C GLY A 447 -10.25 10.09 0.79
N LYS A 448 -10.01 11.28 0.22
CA LYS A 448 -9.89 11.49 -1.23
C LYS A 448 -8.42 11.68 -1.63
N GLY A 449 -7.85 10.67 -2.27
CA GLY A 449 -6.47 10.73 -2.73
C GLY A 449 -6.15 9.70 -3.82
N ASP A 450 -5.30 10.15 -4.73
CA ASP A 450 -4.72 9.39 -5.83
C ASP A 450 -3.30 8.91 -5.51
N CYS A 451 -2.55 8.48 -6.52
CA CYS A 451 -1.21 7.92 -6.35
C CYS A 451 -0.22 8.93 -5.72
N ASP A 452 -0.30 10.20 -6.12
CA ASP A 452 0.56 11.27 -5.61
C ASP A 452 0.19 11.61 -4.16
N SER A 453 -1.11 11.80 -3.88
CA SER A 453 -1.62 12.14 -2.54
C SER A 453 -1.26 11.06 -1.50
N ARG A 454 -1.42 9.78 -1.88
CA ARG A 454 -1.08 8.63 -1.02
C ARG A 454 0.41 8.52 -0.76
N THR A 455 1.21 8.66 -1.80
CA THR A 455 2.68 8.53 -1.70
C THR A 455 3.26 9.69 -0.90
N LEU A 456 2.74 10.91 -1.07
CA LEU A 456 3.15 12.09 -0.29
C LEU A 456 2.78 11.96 1.20
N LEU A 457 1.58 11.44 1.50
CA LEU A 457 1.18 11.13 2.87
C LEU A 457 2.13 10.09 3.49
N LEU A 458 2.33 8.95 2.83
CA LEU A 458 3.19 7.89 3.34
C LEU A 458 4.62 8.37 3.54
N TYR A 459 5.17 9.15 2.60
CA TYR A 459 6.47 9.80 2.77
C TYR A 459 6.52 10.68 4.02
N THR A 460 5.48 11.48 4.25
CA THR A 460 5.37 12.36 5.44
C THR A 460 5.33 11.54 6.74
N VAL A 461 4.50 10.50 6.78
CA VAL A 461 4.36 9.60 7.94
C VAL A 461 5.66 8.82 8.21
N PHE A 462 6.29 8.27 7.17
CA PHE A 462 7.53 7.51 7.34
C PHE A 462 8.67 8.36 7.85
N ARG A 463 8.79 9.61 7.36
CA ARG A 463 9.77 10.56 7.89
C ARG A 463 9.54 10.89 9.35
N HIS A 464 8.29 11.04 9.78
CA HIS A 464 7.95 11.28 11.18
C HIS A 464 8.53 10.17 12.09
N TYR A 465 8.49 8.92 11.64
CA TYR A 465 9.02 7.77 12.38
C TYR A 465 10.50 7.45 12.11
N GLY A 466 11.23 8.30 11.38
CA GLY A 466 12.66 8.14 11.13
C GLY A 466 13.02 7.06 10.10
N TYR A 467 12.07 6.65 9.26
CA TYR A 467 12.40 5.76 8.13
C TYR A 467 13.11 6.52 7.03
N GLN A 468 14.08 5.85 6.41
CA GLN A 468 14.68 6.30 5.16
C GLN A 468 13.73 5.98 4.00
N VAL A 469 13.15 7.02 3.41
CA VAL A 469 12.04 6.94 2.46
C VAL A 469 12.23 7.95 1.33
N ALA A 470 11.67 7.66 0.16
CA ALA A 470 11.73 8.46 -1.03
C ALA A 470 10.37 8.48 -1.75
N VAL A 471 10.13 9.54 -2.51
CA VAL A 471 9.05 9.59 -3.52
C VAL A 471 9.69 9.43 -4.88
N LEU A 472 9.24 8.42 -5.63
CA LEU A 472 9.61 8.18 -7.01
C LEU A 472 8.46 8.61 -7.90
N SER A 473 8.76 9.41 -8.92
CA SER A 473 7.76 9.89 -9.88
C SER A 473 8.13 9.44 -11.29
N SER A 474 7.11 9.24 -12.13
CA SER A 474 7.29 8.95 -13.54
C SER A 474 6.31 9.75 -14.39
N GLU A 475 6.82 10.66 -15.21
CA GLU A 475 6.04 11.37 -16.22
C GLU A 475 5.58 10.42 -17.33
N TYR A 476 6.36 9.38 -17.63
CA TYR A 476 6.01 8.37 -18.64
C TYR A 476 4.79 7.54 -18.21
N TYR A 477 4.76 7.13 -16.93
CA TYR A 477 3.65 6.36 -16.39
C TYR A 477 2.53 7.22 -15.81
N SER A 478 2.75 8.54 -15.66
CA SER A 478 1.85 9.45 -14.93
C SER A 478 1.48 8.88 -13.56
N HIS A 479 2.49 8.42 -12.82
CA HIS A 479 2.31 7.65 -11.59
C HIS A 479 3.41 7.94 -10.56
N SER A 480 3.10 7.68 -9.28
CA SER A 480 3.99 7.86 -8.14
C SER A 480 4.12 6.58 -7.31
N LEU A 481 5.34 6.31 -6.84
CA LEU A 481 5.68 5.16 -6.00
C LEU A 481 6.46 5.63 -4.77
N LEU A 482 6.26 4.91 -3.67
CA LEU A 482 7.11 5.07 -2.50
C LEU A 482 8.39 4.23 -2.69
N GLY A 483 9.54 4.77 -2.31
CA GLY A 483 10.78 4.00 -2.14
C GLY A 483 11.13 3.92 -0.67
N ILE A 484 11.39 2.74 -0.11
CA ILE A 484 11.78 2.60 1.30
C ILE A 484 13.07 1.82 1.47
N HIS A 485 13.97 2.31 2.32
CA HIS A 485 15.22 1.62 2.64
C HIS A 485 15.03 0.74 3.88
N LEU A 486 14.66 -0.51 3.64
CA LEU A 486 14.48 -1.58 4.63
C LEU A 486 15.13 -2.87 4.10
N PRO A 487 15.44 -3.86 4.95
CA PRO A 487 16.05 -5.13 4.54
C PRO A 487 15.03 -6.04 3.83
N LEU A 488 14.63 -5.65 2.63
CA LEU A 488 13.60 -6.28 1.81
C LEU A 488 14.20 -7.01 0.61
N GLN A 489 13.33 -7.62 -0.21
CA GLN A 489 13.69 -8.23 -1.48
C GLN A 489 12.78 -7.69 -2.58
N GLY A 490 13.20 -7.84 -3.84
CA GLY A 490 12.43 -7.42 -5.01
C GLY A 490 12.97 -6.16 -5.69
N GLN A 491 12.09 -5.47 -6.41
CA GLN A 491 12.43 -4.31 -7.22
C GLN A 491 12.80 -3.11 -6.33
N ALA A 492 13.99 -2.54 -6.57
CA ALA A 492 14.49 -1.39 -5.83
C ALA A 492 15.11 -0.35 -6.76
N TYR A 493 14.88 0.93 -6.43
CA TYR A 493 15.57 2.07 -7.02
C TYR A 493 16.86 2.34 -6.24
N TYR A 494 17.99 2.40 -6.93
CA TYR A 494 19.28 2.62 -6.29
C TYR A 494 19.65 4.10 -6.31
N TYR A 495 19.88 4.68 -5.13
CA TYR A 495 20.37 6.05 -4.98
C TYR A 495 21.56 6.05 -4.01
N ASN A 496 22.70 6.60 -4.43
CA ASN A 496 23.96 6.59 -3.66
C ASN A 496 24.35 5.20 -3.14
N ASN A 497 24.23 4.17 -3.99
CA ASN A 497 24.45 2.75 -3.67
C ASN A 497 23.55 2.18 -2.55
N GLN A 498 22.49 2.88 -2.16
CA GLN A 498 21.49 2.37 -1.23
C GLN A 498 20.23 1.95 -1.99
N PRO A 499 19.69 0.75 -1.73
CA PRO A 499 18.43 0.31 -2.32
C PRO A 499 17.24 0.96 -1.61
N TYR A 500 16.37 1.59 -2.38
CA TYR A 500 15.03 2.02 -1.97
C TYR A 500 14.03 1.09 -2.66
N TYR A 501 13.48 0.14 -1.92
CA TYR A 501 12.53 -0.84 -2.44
C TYR A 501 11.24 -0.15 -2.85
N CYS A 502 10.82 -0.36 -4.09
CA CYS A 502 9.65 0.29 -4.66
C CYS A 502 8.38 -0.30 -4.04
N TRP A 503 7.43 0.55 -3.68
CA TRP A 503 6.19 0.15 -3.04
C TRP A 503 5.02 0.87 -3.72
N GLU A 504 4.18 0.08 -4.39
CA GLU A 504 2.93 0.54 -4.99
C GLU A 504 1.92 0.87 -3.89
N THR A 505 1.43 2.11 -3.85
CA THR A 505 0.55 2.62 -2.78
C THR A 505 -0.92 2.69 -3.21
N THR A 506 -1.20 2.53 -4.50
CA THR A 506 -2.54 2.62 -5.09
C THR A 506 -3.28 1.29 -5.05
N ALA A 507 -2.59 0.20 -5.39
CA ALA A 507 -3.17 -1.14 -5.41
C ALA A 507 -3.13 -1.78 -4.00
N ALA A 508 -4.29 -2.21 -3.50
CA ALA A 508 -4.38 -2.91 -2.23
C ALA A 508 -3.70 -4.27 -2.27
N GLY A 509 -2.96 -4.60 -1.20
CA GLY A 509 -2.34 -5.91 -1.04
C GLY A 509 -1.05 -6.11 -1.83
N VAL A 510 -0.49 -5.07 -2.44
CA VAL A 510 0.81 -5.14 -3.13
C VAL A 510 1.94 -4.86 -2.12
N PRO A 511 2.81 -5.84 -1.80
CA PRO A 511 3.90 -5.64 -0.85
C PRO A 511 5.08 -4.89 -1.49
N ALA A 512 5.96 -4.36 -0.64
CA ALA A 512 7.18 -3.70 -1.06
C ALA A 512 8.06 -4.63 -1.92
N GLY A 513 8.71 -4.08 -2.93
CA GLY A 513 9.54 -4.81 -3.89
C GLY A 513 8.77 -5.49 -5.01
N VAL A 514 7.44 -5.44 -5.03
CA VAL A 514 6.60 -5.97 -6.10
C VAL A 514 5.99 -4.82 -6.90
N LEU A 515 6.28 -4.77 -8.20
CA LEU A 515 5.66 -3.81 -9.12
C LEU A 515 4.92 -4.56 -10.25
N PRO A 516 3.73 -4.07 -10.67
CA PRO A 516 3.08 -4.53 -11.88
C PRO A 516 3.99 -4.38 -13.11
N LYS A 517 3.88 -5.29 -14.08
CA LYS A 517 4.76 -5.31 -15.26
C LYS A 517 4.68 -4.02 -16.07
N GLU A 518 3.52 -3.38 -16.04
CA GLU A 518 3.19 -2.15 -16.74
C GLU A 518 4.06 -0.98 -16.28
N VAL A 519 4.48 -0.98 -15.00
CA VAL A 519 5.21 0.12 -14.36
C VAL A 519 6.62 -0.29 -13.85
N ALA A 520 7.02 -1.54 -14.07
CA ALA A 520 8.24 -2.11 -13.48
C ALA A 520 9.57 -1.59 -14.06
N ASN A 521 9.57 -0.92 -15.23
CA ASN A 521 10.81 -0.45 -15.85
C ASN A 521 11.33 0.83 -15.16
N LEU A 522 12.26 0.64 -14.22
CA LEU A 522 12.85 1.71 -13.41
C LEU A 522 13.59 2.81 -14.19
N LYS A 523 13.87 2.64 -15.49
CA LYS A 523 14.50 3.69 -16.31
C LYS A 523 13.61 4.92 -16.51
N TYR A 524 12.30 4.75 -16.37
CA TYR A 524 11.33 5.84 -16.49
C TYR A 524 10.97 6.49 -15.16
N TRP A 525 11.66 6.12 -14.08
CA TRP A 525 11.43 6.62 -12.74
C TRP A 525 12.56 7.55 -12.32
N ARG A 526 12.21 8.61 -11.62
CA ARG A 526 13.15 9.55 -11.02
C ARG A 526 12.80 9.81 -9.55
N LEU A 527 13.81 10.22 -8.80
CA LEU A 527 13.66 10.67 -7.42
C LEU A 527 13.03 12.06 -7.41
N SER A 528 11.89 12.22 -6.74
CA SER A 528 11.24 13.53 -6.50
C SER A 528 11.53 14.05 -5.10
N LEU A 529 11.44 13.19 -4.08
CA LEU A 529 11.78 13.53 -2.70
C LEU A 529 12.60 12.40 -2.08
N ILE A 530 13.45 12.76 -1.11
CA ILE A 530 14.19 11.80 -0.29
C ILE A 530 14.34 12.34 1.13
N SER A 531 14.13 11.47 2.10
CA SER A 531 14.38 11.78 3.50
C SER A 531 15.88 11.80 3.75
N GLN A 532 16.41 12.98 4.05
CA GLN A 532 17.73 13.12 4.65
C GLN A 532 17.64 12.94 6.16
#